data_AF-A0A6A6RBR8-F1
#
_entry.id   AF-A0A6A6RBR8-F1
#
_cell.length_a   1.000
_cell.length_b   1.000
_cell.length_c   1.000
_cell.angle_alpha   90.00
_cell.angle_beta   90.00
_cell.angle_gamma   90.00
#
_symmetry.space_group_name_H-M   'P 1'
#
loop_
_entity.id
_entity.type
_entity.pdbx_description
1 polymer ?
#
loop_
_entity_poly.entity_id
_entity_poly.type
_entity_poly.pdbx_seq_one_letter_code
_entity_poly.pdbx_strand_id
1 'polypeptide(L)'
;MPVQPFNINICDERPLEYALWAHDPPIPCYRADFPTEFLARTTRTEAGALLFYPPHSTQPVEISVAYMRAGYEADEHDEEGVEARVRIETSRAIKCPSVLGQLAGFKKVQQALAGAGVLERFLPAGSVERVRGTFAPMFPLDETEVGRWARKEAWRVETAGRYVLKPSLEGGGHNVYRGGIPEFLERTPEVEWRNWVLMEMMEPPKLRNVLLSAEGVHEGGVVSELGVFGTCIWRKRKGGGAEIVENRQAGWSFKTKADSVDEMSVVKGYGCFDTPCLVDDLL
;
A
#
# COMPACT_ATOMS: atom_id res chain seq x y z
N MET A 1 -6.74 17.02 1.56
CA MET A 1 -6.66 15.59 1.86
C MET A 1 -7.99 14.96 1.49
N PRO A 2 -8.11 14.29 0.34
CA PRO A 2 -9.26 13.44 0.02
C PRO A 2 -9.29 12.25 0.98
N VAL A 3 -10.45 11.95 1.56
CA VAL A 3 -10.63 10.92 2.60
C VAL A 3 -11.86 10.07 2.32
N GLN A 4 -11.91 8.84 2.85
CA GLN A 4 -13.09 7.99 2.73
C GLN A 4 -14.25 8.55 3.58
N PRO A 5 -15.51 8.56 3.08
CA PRO A 5 -16.67 9.10 3.81
C PRO A 5 -16.94 8.39 5.16
N PHE A 6 -16.66 7.09 5.23
CA PHE A 6 -16.89 6.25 6.43
C PHE A 6 -15.56 5.81 7.06
N ASN A 7 -14.62 6.75 7.22
CA ASN A 7 -13.28 6.44 7.71
C ASN A 7 -13.24 6.16 9.22
N ILE A 8 -13.22 4.87 9.57
CA ILE A 8 -13.06 4.41 10.96
C ILE A 8 -11.67 4.70 11.54
N ASN A 9 -10.67 5.03 10.71
CA ASN A 9 -9.30 5.32 11.11
C ASN A 9 -8.97 6.82 11.09
N ILE A 10 -9.98 7.70 11.26
CA ILE A 10 -9.79 9.15 11.31
C ILE A 10 -8.81 9.59 12.41
N CYS A 11 -8.72 8.82 13.50
CA CYS A 11 -7.79 9.09 14.61
C CYS A 11 -6.32 8.95 14.22
N ASP A 12 -5.99 8.20 13.15
CA ASP A 12 -4.65 8.14 12.57
C ASP A 12 -4.35 9.35 11.65
N GLU A 13 -5.39 9.96 11.07
CA GLU A 13 -5.24 11.08 10.13
C GLU A 13 -5.13 12.43 10.81
N ARG A 14 -5.94 12.65 11.86
CA ARG A 14 -5.97 13.93 12.59
C ARG A 14 -4.61 14.37 13.13
N PRO A 15 -3.76 13.48 13.68
CA PRO A 15 -2.41 13.86 14.11
C PRO A 15 -1.57 14.51 13.01
N LEU A 16 -1.74 14.12 11.73
CA LEU A 16 -1.05 14.75 10.61
C LEU A 16 -1.53 16.20 10.41
N GLU A 17 -2.83 16.45 10.52
CA GLU A 17 -3.41 17.79 10.44
C GLU A 17 -2.93 18.68 11.59
N TYR A 18 -2.88 18.13 12.80
CA TYR A 18 -2.41 18.86 13.99
C TYR A 18 -0.93 19.20 13.87
N ALA A 19 -0.12 18.27 13.37
CA ALA A 19 1.30 18.52 13.12
C ALA A 19 1.48 19.64 12.09
N LEU A 20 0.72 19.64 10.98
CA LEU A 20 0.74 20.70 9.98
C LEU A 20 0.29 22.06 10.55
N TRP A 21 -0.75 22.07 11.38
CA TRP A 21 -1.27 23.28 12.01
C TRP A 21 -0.32 23.86 13.07
N ALA A 22 0.47 23.02 13.73
CA ALA A 22 1.43 23.43 14.75
C ALA A 22 2.69 24.11 14.18
N HIS A 23 2.87 24.17 12.86
CA HIS A 23 3.94 24.95 12.24
C HIS A 23 3.74 26.46 12.46
N ASP A 24 4.83 27.23 12.36
CA ASP A 24 4.80 28.69 12.34
C ASP A 24 5.43 29.22 11.03
N PRO A 25 4.64 29.79 10.10
CA PRO A 25 3.18 29.90 10.16
C PRO A 25 2.46 28.54 9.98
N PRO A 26 1.21 28.41 10.46
CA PRO A 26 0.43 27.18 10.30
C PRO A 26 0.27 26.78 8.83
N ILE A 27 0.32 25.48 8.54
CA ILE A 27 0.02 24.92 7.23
C ILE A 27 -1.42 24.38 7.25
N PRO A 28 -2.40 25.06 6.61
CA PRO A 28 -3.78 24.61 6.65
C PRO A 28 -3.98 23.29 5.90
N CYS A 29 -4.69 22.35 6.51
CA CYS A 29 -5.13 21.12 5.87
C CYS A 29 -6.66 21.12 5.75
N TYR A 30 -7.16 20.90 4.53
CA TYR A 30 -8.58 20.78 4.25
C TYR A 30 -8.92 19.32 3.93
N ARG A 31 -9.96 18.79 4.58
CA ARG A 31 -10.52 17.46 4.32
C ARG A 31 -11.73 17.58 3.40
N ALA A 32 -11.90 16.60 2.53
CA ALA A 32 -13.11 16.43 1.74
C ALA A 32 -13.33 14.94 1.45
N ASP A 33 -14.56 14.49 1.61
CA ASP A 33 -14.96 13.13 1.33
C ASP A 33 -14.83 12.83 -0.17
N PHE A 34 -14.14 11.74 -0.49
CA PHE A 34 -13.90 11.30 -1.85
C PHE A 34 -15.00 10.33 -2.29
N PRO A 35 -15.50 10.42 -3.55
CA PRO A 35 -15.18 11.43 -4.56
C PRO A 35 -16.14 12.64 -4.60
N THR A 36 -17.40 12.46 -4.21
CA THR A 36 -18.49 13.40 -4.48
C THR A 36 -18.30 14.77 -3.82
N GLU A 37 -18.00 14.81 -2.51
CA GLU A 37 -17.78 16.08 -1.80
C GLU A 37 -16.52 16.77 -2.34
N PHE A 38 -15.45 16.01 -2.59
CA PHE A 38 -14.23 16.51 -3.20
C PHE A 38 -14.50 17.20 -4.54
N LEU A 39 -15.31 16.58 -5.42
CA LEU A 39 -15.69 17.19 -6.70
C LEU A 39 -16.52 18.46 -6.52
N ALA A 40 -17.46 18.47 -5.58
CA ALA A 40 -18.31 19.63 -5.29
C ALA A 40 -17.51 20.81 -4.69
N ARG A 41 -16.43 20.53 -3.96
CA ARG A 41 -15.60 21.54 -3.27
C ARG A 41 -14.33 21.90 -4.01
N THR A 42 -14.08 21.36 -5.19
CA THR A 42 -12.86 21.67 -5.94
C THR A 42 -13.13 22.05 -7.38
N THR A 43 -12.23 22.84 -7.95
CA THR A 43 -12.16 23.08 -9.39
C THR A 43 -10.71 23.07 -9.84
N ARG A 44 -10.47 22.81 -11.12
CA ARG A 44 -9.16 22.95 -11.75
C ARG A 44 -9.20 24.11 -12.73
N THR A 45 -8.31 25.09 -12.57
CA THR A 45 -8.21 26.21 -13.53
C THR A 45 -7.55 25.76 -14.84
N GLU A 46 -7.66 26.57 -15.90
CA GLU A 46 -6.96 26.33 -17.16
C GLU A 46 -5.43 26.27 -16.96
N ALA A 47 -4.90 27.11 -16.07
CA ALA A 47 -3.49 27.10 -15.65
C ALA A 47 -3.10 25.88 -14.78
N GLY A 48 -4.06 25.00 -14.46
CA GLY A 48 -3.85 23.76 -13.72
C GLY A 48 -3.80 23.93 -12.19
N ALA A 49 -4.15 25.09 -11.64
CA ALA A 49 -4.29 25.24 -10.19
C ALA A 49 -5.49 24.43 -9.69
N LEU A 50 -5.32 23.66 -8.61
CA LEU A 50 -6.42 22.99 -7.92
C LEU A 50 -6.95 23.95 -6.85
N LEU A 51 -8.17 24.45 -7.04
CA LEU A 51 -8.82 25.32 -6.08
C LEU A 51 -9.73 24.50 -5.18
N PHE A 52 -9.69 24.75 -3.87
CA PHE A 52 -10.64 24.23 -2.91
C PHE A 52 -11.51 25.38 -2.38
N TYR A 53 -12.79 25.11 -2.14
CA TYR A 53 -13.78 26.08 -1.65
C TYR A 53 -14.20 25.68 -0.23
N PRO A 54 -13.55 26.24 0.82
CA PRO A 54 -13.89 25.93 2.20
C PRO A 54 -15.33 26.35 2.54
N PRO A 55 -16.09 25.58 3.32
CA PRO A 55 -17.48 25.92 3.66
C PRO A 55 -17.61 27.23 4.46
N HIS A 56 -16.54 27.67 5.12
CA HIS A 56 -16.49 28.86 5.96
C HIS A 56 -15.84 30.07 5.28
N SER A 57 -15.54 29.99 3.98
CA SER A 57 -14.87 31.05 3.21
C SER A 57 -15.56 31.29 1.88
N THR A 58 -15.66 32.56 1.48
CA THR A 58 -16.11 32.94 0.12
C THR A 58 -14.98 32.94 -0.90
N GLN A 59 -13.73 32.91 -0.44
CA GLN A 59 -12.53 32.87 -1.28
C GLN A 59 -12.00 31.44 -1.37
N PRO A 60 -11.70 30.94 -2.59
CA PRO A 60 -11.05 29.65 -2.75
C PRO A 60 -9.59 29.73 -2.29
N VAL A 61 -9.02 28.56 -1.98
CA VAL A 61 -7.60 28.38 -1.67
C VAL A 61 -6.96 27.49 -2.74
N GLU A 62 -5.78 27.89 -3.24
CA GLU A 62 -4.99 27.03 -4.13
C GLU A 62 -4.33 25.92 -3.31
N ILE A 63 -4.57 24.67 -3.71
CA ILE A 63 -4.03 23.48 -3.08
C ILE A 63 -2.65 23.18 -3.66
N SER A 64 -1.65 23.18 -2.79
CA SER A 64 -0.26 22.84 -3.14
C SER A 64 0.01 21.33 -3.09
N VAL A 65 -0.68 20.59 -2.21
CA VAL A 65 -0.48 19.14 -2.01
C VAL A 65 -1.82 18.41 -1.89
N ALA A 66 -1.99 17.35 -2.69
CA ALA A 66 -3.06 16.36 -2.55
C ALA A 66 -2.49 15.11 -1.85
N TYR A 67 -2.66 15.04 -0.52
CA TYR A 67 -2.33 13.87 0.28
C TYR A 67 -3.51 12.90 0.31
N MET A 68 -3.35 11.75 -0.34
CA MET A 68 -4.43 10.78 -0.60
C MET A 68 -4.62 9.86 0.62
N ARG A 69 -5.82 9.88 1.19
CA ARG A 69 -6.29 8.93 2.22
C ARG A 69 -7.58 8.22 1.77
N ALA A 70 -7.76 8.16 0.45
CA ALA A 70 -8.85 7.52 -0.29
C ALA A 70 -8.37 7.26 -1.73
N GLY A 71 -9.19 6.58 -2.53
CA GLY A 71 -8.91 6.30 -3.94
C GLY A 71 -7.83 5.23 -4.13
N TYR A 72 -7.80 4.25 -3.22
CA TYR A 72 -6.93 3.07 -3.32
C TYR A 72 -7.70 1.76 -3.43
N GLU A 73 -9.00 1.75 -3.14
CA GLU A 73 -9.89 0.63 -3.39
C GLU A 73 -10.54 0.74 -4.78
N ALA A 74 -10.94 -0.41 -5.33
CA ALA A 74 -11.45 -0.48 -6.69
C ALA A 74 -12.85 0.13 -6.83
N ASP A 75 -13.68 -0.01 -5.80
CA ASP A 75 -15.03 0.55 -5.72
C ASP A 75 -15.04 2.08 -5.59
N GLU A 76 -13.96 2.68 -5.08
CA GLU A 76 -13.76 4.13 -5.08
C GLU A 76 -13.50 4.73 -6.47
N HIS A 77 -13.41 3.91 -7.54
CA HIS A 77 -13.14 4.34 -8.90
C HIS A 77 -14.36 4.14 -9.83
N ASP A 78 -15.53 4.55 -9.37
CA ASP A 78 -16.69 4.79 -10.24
C ASP A 78 -16.49 6.03 -11.13
N GLU A 79 -17.52 6.48 -11.85
CA GLU A 79 -17.41 7.63 -12.74
C GLU A 79 -16.92 8.90 -12.01
N GLU A 80 -17.44 9.18 -10.82
CA GLU A 80 -17.03 10.32 -10.00
C GLU A 80 -15.62 10.12 -9.41
N GLY A 81 -15.30 8.90 -8.96
CA GLY A 81 -13.98 8.51 -8.48
C GLY A 81 -12.89 8.75 -9.52
N VAL A 82 -13.15 8.31 -10.75
CA VAL A 82 -12.25 8.54 -11.89
C VAL A 82 -12.14 10.03 -12.20
N GLU A 83 -13.26 10.78 -12.22
CA GLU A 83 -13.23 12.23 -12.46
C GLU A 83 -12.40 12.96 -11.39
N ALA A 84 -12.64 12.66 -10.12
CA ALA A 84 -11.93 13.25 -8.99
C ALA A 84 -10.44 12.95 -9.08
N ARG A 85 -10.08 11.71 -9.40
CA ARG A 85 -8.70 11.30 -9.57
C ARG A 85 -8.03 12.02 -10.74
N VAL A 86 -8.69 12.11 -11.89
CA VAL A 86 -8.18 12.84 -13.07
C VAL A 86 -7.99 14.33 -12.74
N ARG A 87 -8.93 14.96 -12.03
CA ARG A 87 -8.82 16.36 -11.59
C ARG A 87 -7.60 16.59 -10.70
N ILE A 88 -7.34 15.69 -9.75
CA ILE A 88 -6.16 15.74 -8.89
C ILE A 88 -4.88 15.58 -9.72
N GLU A 89 -4.78 14.50 -10.52
CA GLU A 89 -3.55 14.16 -11.24
C GLU A 89 -3.16 15.19 -12.29
N THR A 90 -4.14 15.79 -12.98
CA THR A 90 -3.91 16.81 -14.01
C THR A 90 -3.70 18.22 -13.45
N SER A 91 -3.81 18.41 -12.13
CA SER A 91 -3.49 19.67 -11.45
C SER A 91 -1.98 19.83 -11.17
N ARG A 92 -1.58 21.05 -10.87
CA ARG A 92 -0.22 21.43 -10.44
C ARG A 92 0.09 21.04 -8.99
N ALA A 93 -0.91 20.63 -8.20
CA ALA A 93 -0.67 20.13 -6.85
C ALA A 93 0.31 18.96 -6.88
N ILE A 94 1.16 18.85 -5.86
CA ILE A 94 2.01 17.69 -5.63
C ILE A 94 1.12 16.57 -5.09
N LYS A 95 1.18 15.38 -5.69
CA LYS A 95 0.38 14.22 -5.27
C LYS A 95 1.19 13.34 -4.34
N CYS A 96 0.57 12.84 -3.29
CA CYS A 96 1.17 11.90 -2.35
C CYS A 96 0.19 10.74 -2.08
N PRO A 97 0.35 9.60 -2.78
CA PRO A 97 1.17 9.40 -3.99
C PRO A 97 0.47 9.93 -5.26
N SER A 98 1.23 10.11 -6.35
CA SER A 98 0.66 10.24 -7.70
C SER A 98 0.15 8.90 -8.22
N VAL A 99 -0.57 8.89 -9.35
CA VAL A 99 -1.02 7.65 -10.01
C VAL A 99 0.14 6.72 -10.36
N LEU A 100 1.27 7.25 -10.82
CA LEU A 100 2.46 6.44 -11.07
C LEU A 100 3.08 5.93 -9.77
N GLY A 101 3.03 6.72 -8.69
CA GLY A 101 3.48 6.30 -7.37
C GLY A 101 2.62 5.17 -6.79
N GLN A 102 1.29 5.24 -6.97
CA GLN A 102 0.38 4.17 -6.57
C GLN A 102 0.60 2.90 -7.37
N LEU A 103 0.73 3.00 -8.71
CA LEU A 103 1.02 1.85 -9.57
C LEU A 103 2.35 1.18 -9.21
N ALA A 104 3.35 1.94 -8.78
CA ALA A 104 4.63 1.38 -8.31
C ALA A 104 4.49 0.49 -7.06
N GLY A 105 3.41 0.65 -6.28
CA GLY A 105 3.10 -0.19 -5.12
C GLY A 105 2.44 -1.53 -5.46
N PHE A 106 2.08 -1.76 -6.71
CA PHE A 106 1.34 -2.97 -7.10
C PHE A 106 2.18 -4.23 -6.89
N LYS A 107 1.53 -5.31 -6.46
CA LYS A 107 2.18 -6.62 -6.26
C LYS A 107 2.83 -7.13 -7.55
N LYS A 108 2.24 -6.80 -8.71
CA LYS A 108 2.86 -7.10 -10.02
C LYS A 108 4.18 -6.36 -10.24
N VAL A 109 4.29 -5.10 -9.82
CA VAL A 109 5.55 -4.34 -9.89
C VAL A 109 6.56 -4.93 -8.91
N GLN A 110 6.15 -5.27 -7.69
CA GLN A 110 7.00 -5.96 -6.71
C GLN A 110 7.58 -7.27 -7.29
N GLN A 111 6.74 -8.10 -7.90
CA GLN A 111 7.14 -9.34 -8.57
C GLN A 111 8.09 -9.09 -9.74
N ALA A 112 7.82 -8.08 -10.56
CA ALA A 112 8.69 -7.73 -11.69
C ALA A 112 10.08 -7.27 -11.23
N LEU A 113 10.15 -6.49 -10.13
CA LEU A 113 11.42 -6.05 -9.53
C LEU A 113 12.26 -7.23 -9.02
N ALA A 114 11.65 -8.34 -8.62
CA ALA A 114 12.36 -9.55 -8.21
C ALA A 114 13.01 -10.34 -9.38
N GLY A 115 12.72 -9.95 -10.63
CA GLY A 115 13.32 -10.57 -11.81
C GLY A 115 14.83 -10.32 -11.92
N ALA A 116 15.57 -11.28 -12.48
CA ALA A 116 17.00 -11.17 -12.70
C ALA A 116 17.35 -9.93 -13.56
N GLY A 117 18.31 -9.12 -13.10
CA GLY A 117 18.76 -7.92 -13.82
C GLY A 117 17.81 -6.72 -13.75
N VAL A 118 16.65 -6.83 -13.09
CA VAL A 118 15.65 -5.76 -13.07
C VAL A 118 16.01 -4.66 -12.06
N LEU A 119 16.43 -5.00 -10.84
CA LEU A 119 16.81 -4.02 -9.81
C LEU A 119 17.97 -3.12 -10.24
N GLU A 120 18.93 -3.68 -10.98
CA GLU A 120 20.12 -3.01 -11.50
C GLU A 120 19.78 -1.84 -12.43
N ARG A 121 18.58 -1.85 -13.02
CA ARG A 121 18.07 -0.75 -13.86
C ARG A 121 17.63 0.47 -13.04
N PHE A 122 17.32 0.27 -11.76
CA PHE A 122 16.70 1.29 -10.90
C PHE A 122 17.57 1.68 -9.69
N LEU A 123 18.49 0.82 -9.28
CA LEU A 123 19.32 1.01 -8.09
C LEU A 123 20.81 1.07 -8.44
N PRO A 124 21.61 1.85 -7.69
CA PRO A 124 23.07 1.79 -7.80
C PRO A 124 23.58 0.42 -7.35
N ALA A 125 24.68 -0.04 -7.94
CA ALA A 125 25.24 -1.38 -7.70
C ALA A 125 25.42 -1.73 -6.21
N GLY A 126 25.86 -0.76 -5.39
CA GLY A 126 26.06 -0.96 -3.94
C GLY A 126 24.78 -1.20 -3.11
N SER A 127 23.60 -0.96 -3.68
CA SER A 127 22.31 -1.16 -3.01
C SER A 127 21.56 -2.42 -3.48
N VAL A 128 21.93 -2.99 -4.63
CA VAL A 128 21.19 -4.08 -5.27
C VAL A 128 21.12 -5.31 -4.37
N GLU A 129 22.25 -5.80 -3.88
CA GLU A 129 22.29 -7.00 -3.04
C GLU A 129 21.55 -6.82 -1.71
N ARG A 130 21.65 -5.62 -1.11
CA ARG A 130 20.93 -5.31 0.13
C ARG A 130 19.41 -5.33 -0.04
N VAL A 131 18.90 -4.78 -1.14
CA VAL A 131 17.46 -4.78 -1.43
C VAL A 131 16.99 -6.16 -1.87
N ARG A 132 17.76 -6.85 -2.72
CA ARG A 132 17.44 -8.21 -3.17
C ARG A 132 17.38 -9.19 -1.99
N GLY A 133 18.27 -9.04 -1.01
CA GLY A 133 18.30 -9.85 0.19
C GLY A 133 17.04 -9.76 1.06
N THR A 134 16.15 -8.78 0.83
CA THR A 134 14.87 -8.67 1.55
C THR A 134 13.68 -9.29 0.78
N PHE A 135 13.89 -9.82 -0.42
CA PHE A 135 12.80 -10.34 -1.25
C PHE A 135 12.52 -11.80 -0.90
N ALA A 136 11.27 -12.09 -0.54
CA ALA A 136 10.77 -13.46 -0.61
C ALA A 136 10.57 -13.86 -2.09
N PRO A 137 10.68 -15.15 -2.43
CA PRO A 137 10.44 -15.62 -3.79
C PRO A 137 9.03 -15.27 -4.29
N MET A 138 8.98 -14.64 -5.47
CA MET A 138 7.75 -14.21 -6.14
C MET A 138 7.79 -14.61 -7.62
N PHE A 139 6.68 -15.13 -8.12
CA PHE A 139 6.59 -15.69 -9.45
C PHE A 139 5.36 -15.16 -10.19
N PRO A 140 5.48 -14.87 -11.51
CA PRO A 140 4.32 -14.60 -12.34
C PRO A 140 3.54 -15.89 -12.58
N LEU A 141 2.28 -15.76 -12.99
CA LEU A 141 1.47 -16.86 -13.52
C LEU A 141 1.14 -16.65 -15.01
N ASP A 142 2.16 -16.29 -15.79
CA ASP A 142 2.07 -16.08 -17.24
C ASP A 142 2.68 -17.25 -18.04
N GLU A 143 2.77 -17.06 -19.36
CA GLU A 143 3.31 -18.06 -20.30
C GLU A 143 4.85 -18.06 -20.37
N THR A 144 5.56 -17.41 -19.45
CA THR A 144 7.02 -17.55 -19.38
C THR A 144 7.40 -18.93 -18.84
N GLU A 145 8.67 -19.32 -18.95
CA GLU A 145 9.14 -20.59 -18.37
C GLU A 145 8.92 -20.64 -16.85
N VAL A 146 9.30 -19.56 -16.15
CA VAL A 146 9.07 -19.39 -14.72
C VAL A 146 7.57 -19.36 -14.42
N GLY A 147 6.77 -18.69 -15.25
CA GLY A 147 5.32 -18.62 -15.09
C GLY A 147 4.65 -19.99 -15.19
N ARG A 148 4.98 -20.78 -16.22
CA ARG A 148 4.48 -22.16 -16.37
C ARG A 148 4.90 -23.07 -15.24
N TRP A 149 6.13 -22.91 -14.71
CA TRP A 149 6.57 -23.65 -13.52
C TRP A 149 5.72 -23.25 -12.30
N ALA A 150 5.55 -21.95 -12.06
CA ALA A 150 4.76 -21.44 -10.93
C ALA A 150 3.29 -21.86 -11.01
N ARG A 151 2.70 -21.91 -12.21
CA ARG A 151 1.35 -22.47 -12.42
C ARG A 151 1.25 -23.92 -11.95
N LYS A 152 2.24 -24.76 -12.28
CA LYS A 152 2.28 -26.16 -11.82
C LYS A 152 2.42 -26.26 -10.30
N GLU A 153 3.26 -25.43 -9.70
CA GLU A 153 3.44 -25.38 -8.24
C GLU A 153 2.18 -24.91 -7.51
N ALA A 154 1.48 -23.92 -8.06
CA ALA A 154 0.24 -23.39 -7.49
C ALA A 154 -0.92 -24.37 -7.62
N TRP A 155 -0.99 -25.11 -8.73
CA TRP A 155 -2.08 -26.05 -9.01
C TRP A 155 -2.04 -27.33 -8.17
N ARG A 156 -0.87 -27.74 -7.69
CA ARG A 156 -0.68 -28.99 -6.95
C ARG A 156 -0.92 -28.80 -5.46
N VAL A 157 -1.83 -29.58 -4.88
CA VAL A 157 -2.16 -29.54 -3.46
C VAL A 157 -0.91 -29.73 -2.57
N GLU A 158 0.03 -30.59 -2.99
CA GLU A 158 1.23 -30.88 -2.20
C GLU A 158 2.19 -29.69 -2.09
N THR A 159 2.22 -28.80 -3.09
CA THR A 159 3.14 -27.66 -3.15
C THR A 159 2.47 -26.34 -2.83
N ALA A 160 1.16 -26.21 -3.10
CA ALA A 160 0.38 -25.00 -2.88
C ALA A 160 0.42 -24.50 -1.42
N GLY A 161 0.55 -25.42 -0.45
CA GLY A 161 0.65 -25.10 0.98
C GLY A 161 1.78 -24.15 1.39
N ARG A 162 2.79 -23.98 0.52
CA ARG A 162 3.94 -23.08 0.71
C ARG A 162 3.72 -21.66 0.19
N TYR A 163 2.61 -21.41 -0.50
CA TYR A 163 2.41 -20.17 -1.24
C TYR A 163 1.16 -19.41 -0.80
N VAL A 164 1.14 -18.15 -1.21
CA VAL A 164 -0.02 -17.27 -1.21
C VAL A 164 -0.15 -16.63 -2.58
N LEU A 165 -1.37 -16.61 -3.12
CA LEU A 165 -1.72 -15.83 -4.31
C LEU A 165 -2.14 -14.43 -3.89
N LYS A 166 -1.54 -13.43 -4.53
CA LYS A 166 -1.82 -12.01 -4.27
C LYS A 166 -2.29 -11.30 -5.55
N PRO A 167 -3.44 -10.62 -5.54
CA PRO A 167 -3.82 -9.73 -6.62
C PRO A 167 -3.13 -8.36 -6.43
N SER A 168 -3.19 -7.50 -7.44
CA SER A 168 -2.71 -6.11 -7.31
C SER A 168 -3.79 -5.20 -6.71
N LEU A 169 -4.26 -5.56 -5.52
CA LEU A 169 -5.21 -4.79 -4.70
C LEU A 169 -4.54 -4.42 -3.35
N GLU A 170 -5.02 -3.35 -2.72
CA GLU A 170 -4.55 -2.86 -1.42
C GLU A 170 -5.63 -3.07 -0.34
N GLY A 171 -5.30 -2.86 0.94
CA GLY A 171 -6.29 -2.88 2.04
C GLY A 171 -6.56 -4.23 2.72
N GLY A 172 -5.89 -5.31 2.31
CA GLY A 172 -6.08 -6.67 2.88
C GLY A 172 -7.43 -7.30 2.49
N GLY A 173 -7.63 -8.61 2.67
CA GLY A 173 -8.88 -9.28 2.30
C GLY A 173 -8.86 -10.01 0.95
N HIS A 174 -7.78 -9.90 0.18
CA HIS A 174 -7.77 -10.27 -1.24
C HIS A 174 -6.88 -11.47 -1.59
N ASN A 175 -6.14 -12.00 -0.62
CA ASN A 175 -5.19 -13.08 -0.86
C ASN A 175 -5.89 -14.45 -0.85
N VAL A 176 -5.33 -15.41 -1.61
CA VAL A 176 -5.74 -16.82 -1.54
C VAL A 176 -4.58 -17.64 -0.99
N TYR A 177 -4.80 -18.37 0.10
CA TYR A 177 -3.75 -19.01 0.87
C TYR A 177 -3.72 -20.53 0.62
N ARG A 178 -2.49 -21.06 0.53
CA ARG A 178 -2.20 -22.49 0.74
C ARG A 178 -3.10 -23.42 -0.09
N GLY A 179 -3.80 -24.35 0.57
CA GLY A 179 -4.68 -25.33 -0.06
C GLY A 179 -5.91 -24.75 -0.77
N GLY A 180 -6.25 -23.47 -0.56
CA GLY A 180 -7.31 -22.80 -1.32
C GLY A 180 -6.88 -22.38 -2.72
N ILE A 181 -5.57 -22.37 -3.01
CA ILE A 181 -5.04 -21.92 -4.30
C ILE A 181 -5.51 -22.81 -5.48
N PRO A 182 -5.42 -24.16 -5.42
CA PRO A 182 -5.87 -25.01 -6.52
C PRO A 182 -7.36 -24.81 -6.87
N GLU A 183 -8.23 -24.80 -5.86
CA GLU A 183 -9.68 -24.59 -6.06
C GLU A 183 -9.97 -23.22 -6.69
N PHE A 184 -9.29 -22.17 -6.22
CA PHE A 184 -9.40 -20.83 -6.78
C PHE A 184 -9.00 -20.79 -8.26
N LEU A 185 -7.87 -21.40 -8.61
CA LEU A 185 -7.38 -21.47 -9.98
C LEU A 185 -8.32 -22.29 -10.88
N GLU A 186 -8.90 -23.38 -10.38
CA GLU A 186 -9.87 -24.19 -11.13
C GLU A 186 -11.12 -23.40 -11.50
N ARG A 187 -11.55 -22.49 -10.63
CA ARG A 187 -12.73 -21.64 -10.84
C ARG A 187 -12.42 -20.35 -11.61
N THR A 188 -11.16 -20.05 -11.85
CA THR A 188 -10.71 -18.81 -12.50
C THR A 188 -10.25 -19.09 -13.93
N PRO A 189 -10.75 -18.37 -14.95
CA PRO A 189 -10.28 -18.53 -16.32
C PRO A 189 -8.75 -18.39 -16.41
N GLU A 190 -8.07 -19.32 -17.09
CA GLU A 190 -6.60 -19.36 -17.15
C GLU A 190 -5.96 -18.05 -17.66
N VAL A 191 -6.65 -17.36 -18.57
CA VAL A 191 -6.23 -16.05 -19.09
C VAL A 191 -6.11 -14.97 -18.00
N GLU A 192 -6.83 -15.11 -16.90
CA GLU A 192 -6.84 -14.18 -15.77
C GLU A 192 -5.75 -14.48 -14.73
N TRP A 193 -5.15 -15.68 -14.74
CA TRP A 193 -4.14 -16.06 -13.76
C TRP A 193 -2.94 -15.10 -13.78
N ARG A 194 -2.61 -14.54 -14.95
CA ARG A 194 -1.53 -13.55 -15.12
C ARG A 194 -1.69 -12.28 -14.27
N ASN A 195 -2.91 -12.00 -13.79
CA ASN A 195 -3.24 -10.87 -12.92
C ASN A 195 -2.83 -11.12 -11.45
N TRP A 196 -2.46 -12.36 -11.13
CA TRP A 196 -2.04 -12.79 -9.79
C TRP A 196 -0.52 -12.99 -9.74
N VAL A 197 0.01 -12.84 -8.53
CA VAL A 197 1.40 -13.15 -8.18
C VAL A 197 1.40 -14.31 -7.19
N LEU A 198 2.17 -15.35 -7.49
CA LEU A 198 2.45 -16.43 -6.56
C LEU A 198 3.65 -16.02 -5.70
N MET A 199 3.48 -15.96 -4.39
CA MET A 199 4.54 -15.59 -3.45
C MET A 199 4.75 -16.71 -2.44
N GLU A 200 5.99 -17.06 -2.16
CA GLU A 200 6.32 -18.01 -1.10
C GLU A 200 6.00 -17.41 0.27
N MET A 201 5.40 -18.22 1.14
CA MET A 201 5.06 -17.83 2.50
C MET A 201 6.35 -17.67 3.32
N MET A 202 6.41 -16.59 4.10
CA MET A 202 7.48 -16.40 5.06
C MET A 202 7.18 -17.21 6.32
N GLU A 203 8.21 -17.81 6.92
CA GLU A 203 8.13 -18.51 8.20
C GLU A 203 8.71 -17.63 9.31
N PRO A 204 7.89 -16.83 10.01
CA PRO A 204 8.35 -16.01 11.13
C PRO A 204 8.68 -16.88 12.36
N PRO A 205 9.48 -16.37 13.31
CA PRO A 205 9.67 -17.02 14.61
C PRO A 205 8.34 -17.28 15.31
N LYS A 206 8.22 -18.44 15.96
CA LYS A 206 7.02 -18.80 16.74
C LYS A 206 7.07 -18.10 18.09
N LEU A 207 6.25 -17.08 18.27
CA LEU A 207 6.17 -16.30 19.49
C LEU A 207 4.82 -16.50 20.18
N ARG A 208 4.75 -16.14 21.47
CA ARG A 208 3.49 -16.07 22.23
C ARG A 208 3.29 -14.67 22.78
N ASN A 209 2.06 -14.17 22.75
CA ASN A 209 1.71 -12.86 23.30
C ASN A 209 0.24 -12.83 23.73
N VAL A 210 -0.18 -11.73 24.35
CA VAL A 210 -1.57 -11.41 24.69
C VAL A 210 -2.05 -10.28 23.79
N LEU A 211 -3.13 -10.50 23.05
CA LEU A 211 -3.77 -9.52 22.18
C LEU A 211 -5.09 -9.07 22.80
N LEU A 212 -5.30 -7.76 22.88
CA LEU A 212 -6.53 -7.16 23.39
C LEU A 212 -7.23 -6.41 22.25
N SER A 213 -8.45 -6.85 21.92
CA SER A 213 -9.28 -6.21 20.89
C SER A 213 -10.69 -5.97 21.42
N ALA A 214 -11.53 -5.33 20.59
CA ALA A 214 -12.96 -5.17 20.90
C ALA A 214 -13.70 -6.52 20.99
N GLU A 215 -13.16 -7.59 20.38
CA GLU A 215 -13.75 -8.93 20.40
C GLU A 215 -13.34 -9.75 21.64
N GLY A 216 -12.33 -9.30 22.39
CA GLY A 216 -11.90 -9.92 23.64
C GLY A 216 -10.38 -10.02 23.78
N VAL A 217 -9.95 -11.00 24.59
CA VAL A 217 -8.55 -11.29 24.87
C VAL A 217 -8.16 -12.60 24.20
N HIS A 218 -7.10 -12.56 23.40
CA HIS A 218 -6.41 -13.75 22.89
C HIS A 218 -5.08 -13.91 23.61
N GLU A 219 -4.82 -15.09 24.17
CA GLU A 219 -3.52 -15.46 24.73
C GLU A 219 -3.04 -16.73 24.00
N GLY A 220 -1.94 -16.63 23.26
CA GLY A 220 -1.57 -17.72 22.38
C GLY A 220 -0.39 -17.43 21.46
N GLY A 221 -0.26 -18.25 20.43
CA GLY A 221 0.74 -18.10 19.37
C GLY A 221 0.45 -16.87 18.52
N VAL A 222 1.48 -16.09 18.21
CA VAL A 222 1.34 -14.85 17.44
C VAL A 222 2.39 -14.71 16.34
N VAL A 223 2.03 -13.93 15.34
CA VAL A 223 2.92 -13.49 14.27
C VAL A 223 2.92 -11.97 14.22
N SER A 224 4.11 -11.38 14.14
CA SER A 224 4.30 -9.94 14.06
C SER A 224 4.85 -9.50 12.69
N GLU A 225 4.43 -8.34 12.23
CA GLU A 225 4.86 -7.72 10.98
C GLU A 225 5.40 -6.30 11.25
N LEU A 226 6.67 -6.08 10.92
CA LEU A 226 7.33 -4.78 11.00
C LEU A 226 7.13 -4.01 9.69
N GLY A 227 6.46 -2.87 9.76
CA GLY A 227 6.40 -1.87 8.71
C GLY A 227 7.41 -0.74 8.98
N VAL A 228 8.20 -0.37 7.98
CA VAL A 228 9.13 0.77 8.06
C VAL A 228 8.61 1.90 7.18
N PHE A 229 8.34 3.06 7.78
CA PHE A 229 7.87 4.23 7.03
C PHE A 229 9.04 4.93 6.35
N GLY A 230 8.86 5.28 5.07
CA GLY A 230 9.81 6.09 4.31
C GLY A 230 9.11 7.30 3.72
N THR A 231 9.79 8.45 3.73
CA THR A 231 9.34 9.66 3.02
C THR A 231 10.37 10.04 1.98
N CYS A 232 9.91 10.30 0.76
CA CYS A 232 10.76 10.72 -0.34
C CYS A 232 10.10 11.89 -1.07
N ILE A 233 10.86 12.95 -1.29
CA ILE A 233 10.49 14.07 -2.16
C ILE A 233 11.45 14.04 -3.33
N TRP A 234 10.89 14.03 -4.54
CA TRP A 234 11.68 14.05 -5.76
C TRP A 234 11.05 14.97 -6.80
N ARG A 235 11.87 15.39 -7.77
CA ARG A 235 11.43 16.17 -8.93
C ARG A 235 12.05 15.63 -10.21
N LYS A 236 11.41 15.89 -11.34
CA LYS A 236 11.95 15.51 -12.65
C LYS A 236 13.18 16.38 -12.96
N ARG A 237 14.30 15.77 -13.36
CA ARG A 237 15.48 16.51 -13.84
C ARG A 237 15.26 17.04 -15.25
N LYS A 238 15.86 18.20 -15.54
CA LYS A 238 16.01 18.67 -16.93
C LYS A 238 16.88 17.65 -17.68
N GLY A 239 16.34 17.05 -18.74
CA GLY A 239 17.01 15.98 -19.50
C GLY A 239 16.59 14.55 -19.16
N GLY A 240 15.66 14.35 -18.21
CA GLY A 240 15.12 13.04 -17.87
C GLY A 240 15.64 12.49 -16.53
N GLY A 241 14.91 11.51 -15.98
CA GLY A 241 15.18 10.95 -14.65
C GLY A 241 14.60 11.79 -13.48
N ALA A 242 14.89 11.33 -12.27
CA ALA A 242 14.45 11.95 -11.02
C ALA A 242 15.65 12.50 -10.22
N GLU A 243 15.45 13.67 -9.62
CA GLU A 243 16.31 14.23 -8.58
C GLU A 243 15.62 14.00 -7.26
N ILE A 244 16.27 13.25 -6.36
CA ILE A 244 15.83 13.10 -4.99
C ILE A 244 16.20 14.38 -4.24
N VAL A 245 15.19 15.08 -3.72
CA VAL A 245 15.33 16.30 -2.92
C VAL A 245 15.49 15.92 -1.45
N GLU A 246 14.69 14.96 -0.98
CA GLU A 246 14.73 14.44 0.38
C GLU A 246 14.39 12.95 0.35
N ASN A 247 15.09 12.15 1.15
CA ASN A 247 14.79 10.73 1.33
C ASN A 247 15.22 10.31 2.74
N ARG A 248 14.23 9.96 3.58
CA ARG A 248 14.46 9.59 4.97
C ARG A 248 13.54 8.45 5.41
N GLN A 249 14.02 7.67 6.36
CA GLN A 249 13.18 6.79 7.16
C GLN A 249 12.43 7.64 8.20
N ALA A 250 11.14 7.37 8.36
CA ALA A 250 10.19 8.23 9.06
C ALA A 250 9.45 7.52 10.21
N GLY A 251 10.09 6.53 10.83
CA GLY A 251 9.51 5.70 11.88
C GLY A 251 9.11 4.30 11.40
N TRP A 252 8.32 3.62 12.22
CA TRP A 252 7.89 2.26 11.98
C TRP A 252 6.49 2.04 12.54
N SER A 253 5.85 0.97 12.08
CA SER A 253 4.66 0.38 12.69
C SER A 253 4.94 -1.09 12.95
N PHE A 254 4.39 -1.61 14.03
CA PHE A 254 4.51 -3.02 14.35
C PHE A 254 3.10 -3.53 14.64
N LYS A 255 2.72 -4.61 13.96
CA LYS A 255 1.38 -5.18 14.02
C LYS A 255 1.51 -6.65 14.37
N THR A 256 0.66 -7.12 15.27
CA THR A 256 0.71 -8.51 15.75
C THR A 256 -0.68 -9.13 15.64
N LYS A 257 -0.73 -10.40 15.21
CA LYS A 257 -1.96 -11.18 15.07
C LYS A 257 -1.79 -12.58 15.65
N ALA A 258 -2.90 -13.25 15.93
CA ALA A 258 -2.86 -14.68 16.25
C ALA A 258 -2.31 -15.48 15.05
N ASP A 259 -1.49 -16.49 15.31
CA ASP A 259 -0.86 -17.31 14.29
C ASP A 259 -1.85 -18.13 13.43
N SER A 260 -3.06 -18.34 13.95
CA SER A 260 -4.19 -18.96 13.26
C SER A 260 -4.89 -18.05 12.25
N VAL A 261 -4.56 -16.76 12.19
CA VAL A 261 -5.19 -15.78 11.30
C VAL A 261 -4.29 -15.50 10.11
N ASP A 262 -4.76 -15.78 8.89
CA ASP A 262 -3.95 -15.61 7.68
C ASP A 262 -3.76 -14.15 7.27
N GLU A 263 -4.73 -13.27 7.55
CA GLU A 263 -4.67 -11.85 7.18
C GLU A 263 -4.03 -10.97 8.25
N MET A 264 -3.44 -9.84 7.85
CA MET A 264 -2.91 -8.84 8.78
C MET A 264 -3.53 -7.48 8.48
N SER A 265 -4.49 -7.07 9.30
CA SER A 265 -5.07 -5.72 9.26
C SER A 265 -5.64 -5.36 10.63
N VAL A 266 -5.13 -4.28 11.23
CA VAL A 266 -5.65 -3.78 12.50
C VAL A 266 -7.03 -3.14 12.30
N VAL A 267 -7.19 -2.38 11.22
CA VAL A 267 -8.44 -1.67 10.90
C VAL A 267 -9.60 -2.64 10.63
N LYS A 268 -9.31 -3.81 10.03
CA LYS A 268 -10.32 -4.87 9.78
C LYS A 268 -10.49 -5.84 10.96
N GLY A 269 -9.78 -5.63 12.08
CA GLY A 269 -9.90 -6.44 13.30
C GLY A 269 -9.07 -7.73 13.31
N TYR A 270 -8.26 -8.01 12.29
CA TYR A 270 -7.44 -9.23 12.21
C TYR A 270 -6.15 -9.19 13.04
N GLY A 271 -5.82 -8.04 13.66
CA GLY A 271 -4.61 -7.89 14.47
C GLY A 271 -4.66 -6.65 15.36
N CYS A 272 -3.61 -6.48 16.17
CA CYS A 272 -3.42 -5.38 17.10
C CYS A 272 -2.16 -4.57 16.73
N PHE A 273 -2.12 -3.30 17.12
CA PHE A 273 -0.86 -2.55 17.16
C PHE A 273 0.03 -3.06 18.29
N ASP A 274 1.33 -3.06 18.06
CA ASP A 274 2.34 -3.58 18.97
C ASP A 274 3.62 -2.73 18.86
N THR A 275 4.64 -3.05 19.66
CA THR A 275 5.96 -2.41 19.63
C THR A 275 7.06 -3.48 19.63
N PRO A 276 8.10 -3.35 18.80
CA PRO A 276 9.18 -4.33 18.76
C PRO A 276 10.06 -4.20 20.00
N CYS A 277 10.41 -5.33 20.61
CA CYS A 277 11.47 -5.43 21.61
C CYS A 277 12.77 -5.85 20.91
N LEU A 278 13.79 -5.01 20.95
CA LEU A 278 15.11 -5.36 20.42
C LEU A 278 15.79 -6.34 21.38
N VAL A 279 16.20 -7.49 20.84
CA VAL A 279 16.88 -8.56 21.57
C VAL A 279 18.22 -8.86 20.89
N ASP A 280 19.23 -9.21 21.67
CA ASP A 280 20.58 -9.50 21.16
C ASP A 280 20.64 -10.84 20.40
N ASP A 281 19.78 -11.80 20.75
CA ASP A 281 19.62 -13.10 20.08
C ASP A 281 18.14 -13.53 20.05
N LEU A 282 17.73 -14.27 19.01
CA LEU A 282 16.40 -14.89 18.94
C LEU A 282 16.31 -16.03 19.97
N LEU A 283 15.46 -15.87 20.99
CA LEU A 283 15.06 -16.94 21.93
C LEU A 283 14.33 -18.08 21.22
#